data_AF-A0A973BS18-F1
#
_entry.id   AF-A0A973BS18-F1
#
_cell.length_a   1.000
_cell.length_b   1.000
_cell.length_c   1.000
_cell.angle_alpha   90.00
_cell.angle_beta   90.00
_cell.angle_gamma   90.00
#
_symmetry.space_group_name_H-M   'P 1'
#
loop_
_entity.id
_entity.type
_entity.pdbx_description
1 polymer ?
#
loop_
_entity_poly.entity_id
_entity_poly.type
_entity_poly.pdbx_seq_one_letter_code
_entity_poly.pdbx_strand_id
1 'polypeptide(L)'
;MQLRPSTRAALAALVLVVASSCSAGDGDGQTVASSSSTVSAPSSSADDDPTSPVVVVEGTTGSGNTAVAVATTAPTAGSTTSSIPAATTTLATVPDTGVPGLDSELPFCQAWSTFAGSFQALALASGFAADPTEARRAELAASPALLAALTAIDQQLPAELDAERSVLVDDALGPLRRRAERNVEALRAAGLTDAGLETVGAAWLDALATTGVDDPDIAPTLPAVLDDIVADAADVAAGEVPPISQDPSLVTDTAFPATEAYLVANCPDQGTLAGNDIIDG
;
A
#
# COMPACT_ATOMS: atom_id res chain seq x y z
N MET A 1 11.83 23.11 -39.55
CA MET A 1 12.03 24.24 -38.61
C MET A 1 10.75 25.04 -38.52
N GLN A 2 9.87 24.70 -37.57
CA GLN A 2 8.82 25.58 -37.06
C GLN A 2 8.73 25.29 -35.55
N LEU A 3 9.22 26.23 -34.76
CA LEU A 3 9.06 26.25 -33.31
C LEU A 3 7.61 26.57 -32.96
N ARG A 4 7.02 25.80 -32.03
CA ARG A 4 5.86 26.23 -31.25
C ARG A 4 6.17 26.13 -29.75
N PRO A 5 5.62 27.03 -28.93
CA PRO A 5 6.21 27.42 -27.66
C PRO A 5 5.71 26.59 -26.48
N SER A 6 6.62 26.39 -25.54
CA SER A 6 6.36 25.95 -24.16
C SER A 6 5.57 27.02 -23.40
N THR A 7 4.53 26.61 -22.67
CA THR A 7 4.23 26.99 -21.27
C THR A 7 2.81 26.57 -20.91
N ARG A 8 2.67 25.75 -19.86
CA ARG A 8 1.90 26.09 -18.65
C ARG A 8 2.03 24.97 -17.62
N ALA A 9 2.84 25.25 -16.60
CA ALA A 9 2.70 24.67 -15.29
C ALA A 9 1.36 25.13 -14.69
N ALA A 10 0.60 24.21 -14.13
CA ALA A 10 -0.49 24.50 -13.22
C ALA A 10 -0.36 23.55 -12.03
N LEU A 11 0.33 24.00 -10.98
CA LEU A 11 0.14 23.46 -9.64
C LEU A 11 -1.31 23.74 -9.24
N ALA A 12 -2.10 22.70 -9.02
CA ALA A 12 -3.38 22.77 -8.34
C ALA A 12 -3.26 21.98 -7.03
N ALA A 13 -3.07 22.71 -5.93
CA ALA A 13 -3.22 22.14 -4.59
C ALA A 13 -4.71 21.86 -4.34
N LEU A 14 -5.10 20.59 -4.25
CA LEU A 14 -6.45 20.17 -3.96
C LEU A 14 -6.64 20.07 -2.44
N VAL A 15 -7.41 21.00 -1.86
CA VAL A 15 -7.86 20.95 -0.47
C VAL A 15 -9.20 20.23 -0.45
N LEU A 16 -9.24 19.01 0.10
CA LEU A 16 -10.47 18.24 0.30
C LEU A 16 -11.10 18.64 1.65
N VAL A 17 -12.09 19.53 1.64
CA VAL A 17 -12.92 19.82 2.83
C VAL A 17 -14.09 18.84 2.86
N VAL A 18 -14.01 17.82 3.72
CA VAL A 18 -15.15 16.93 4.00
C VAL A 18 -16.09 17.65 4.97
N ALA A 19 -17.16 18.24 4.45
CA ALA A 19 -18.28 18.73 5.25
C ALA A 19 -19.22 17.55 5.57
N SER A 20 -19.23 17.11 6.83
CA SER A 20 -20.19 16.14 7.35
C SER A 20 -21.56 16.79 7.55
N SER A 21 -22.49 16.55 6.64
CA SER A 21 -23.90 16.91 6.84
C SER A 21 -24.65 15.77 7.52
N CYS A 22 -24.90 15.90 8.82
CA CYS A 22 -25.96 15.17 9.50
C CYS A 22 -27.32 15.55 8.89
N SER A 23 -28.03 14.58 8.30
CA SER A 23 -29.46 14.73 8.00
C SER A 23 -30.24 13.70 8.79
N ALA A 24 -30.91 14.21 9.82
CA ALA A 24 -31.92 13.49 10.58
C ALA A 24 -33.20 13.37 9.72
N GLY A 25 -33.76 12.16 9.64
CA GLY A 25 -35.04 11.91 8.99
C GLY A 25 -35.83 10.87 9.78
N ASP A 26 -36.82 11.35 10.54
CA ASP A 26 -37.89 10.58 11.16
C ASP A 26 -38.72 9.83 10.11
N GLY A 27 -39.09 8.59 10.43
CA GLY A 27 -39.96 7.75 9.61
C GLY A 27 -40.55 6.60 10.43
N ASP A 28 -41.65 6.88 11.12
CA ASP A 28 -42.51 5.90 11.79
C ASP A 28 -43.20 4.95 10.78
N GLY A 29 -43.30 3.66 11.13
CA GLY A 29 -44.39 2.82 10.63
C GLY A 29 -44.08 1.34 10.33
N GLN A 30 -44.22 0.48 11.34
CA GLN A 30 -44.86 -0.86 11.32
C GLN A 30 -44.50 -1.84 10.17
N THR A 31 -43.96 -3.03 10.44
CA THR A 31 -44.74 -4.15 11.00
C THR A 31 -43.82 -5.24 11.57
N VAL A 32 -44.17 -5.73 12.75
CA VAL A 32 -43.53 -6.83 13.48
C VAL A 32 -43.95 -8.18 12.90
N ALA A 33 -42.98 -8.98 12.47
CA ALA A 33 -43.15 -10.42 12.31
C ALA A 33 -42.23 -11.11 13.33
N SER A 34 -42.87 -11.62 14.37
CA SER A 34 -42.25 -12.41 15.44
C SER A 34 -41.63 -13.69 14.88
N SER A 35 -40.40 -14.00 15.29
CA SER A 35 -39.90 -15.37 15.32
C SER A 35 -39.08 -15.54 16.58
N SER A 36 -39.75 -16.08 17.61
CA SER A 36 -39.13 -16.57 18.83
C SER A 36 -38.29 -17.79 18.51
N SER A 37 -37.05 -17.82 19.00
CA SER A 37 -36.29 -19.06 19.16
C SER A 37 -35.64 -19.02 20.53
N THR A 38 -36.21 -19.82 21.42
CA THR A 38 -35.80 -20.02 22.81
C THR A 38 -34.77 -21.15 22.90
N VAL A 39 -33.66 -20.82 23.57
CA VAL A 39 -32.96 -21.62 24.60
C VAL A 39 -32.21 -22.88 24.14
N SER A 40 -30.89 -22.92 24.38
CA SER A 40 -30.28 -23.75 25.44
C SER A 40 -28.76 -23.55 25.51
N ALA A 41 -28.29 -23.12 26.68
CA ALA A 41 -26.89 -23.23 27.08
C ALA A 41 -26.64 -24.62 27.70
N PRO A 42 -25.46 -25.22 27.51
CA PRO A 42 -24.93 -26.18 28.45
C PRO A 42 -23.82 -25.56 29.31
N SER A 43 -24.06 -25.53 30.62
CA SER A 43 -23.01 -25.59 31.63
C SER A 43 -22.60 -27.05 31.80
N SER A 44 -21.29 -27.34 31.89
CA SER A 44 -20.75 -28.22 32.93
C SER A 44 -19.22 -28.34 32.91
N SER A 45 -18.71 -28.31 34.13
CA SER A 45 -17.38 -28.38 34.73
C SER A 45 -16.57 -29.67 34.46
N ALA A 46 -15.24 -29.54 34.52
CA ALA A 46 -14.25 -30.40 35.24
C ALA A 46 -12.84 -29.91 34.85
N ASP A 47 -12.05 -29.31 35.76
CA ASP A 47 -11.02 -29.96 36.60
C ASP A 47 -9.88 -30.63 35.81
N ASP A 48 -8.68 -30.02 35.81
CA ASP A 48 -7.46 -30.62 36.38
C ASP A 48 -6.24 -29.67 36.32
N ASP A 49 -5.57 -29.57 37.48
CA ASP A 49 -4.28 -28.94 37.80
C ASP A 49 -3.13 -29.94 37.46
N PRO A 50 -1.88 -29.52 37.16
CA PRO A 50 -0.88 -29.47 38.23
C PRO A 50 0.20 -28.35 38.13
N THR A 51 0.29 -27.56 39.21
CA THR A 51 1.48 -27.28 40.06
C THR A 51 2.83 -26.74 39.50
N SER A 52 3.10 -25.47 39.89
CA SER A 52 4.31 -24.92 40.57
C SER A 52 5.66 -24.68 39.82
N PRO A 53 6.57 -23.79 40.31
CA PRO A 53 6.51 -22.93 41.51
C PRO A 53 6.78 -21.41 41.29
N VAL A 54 6.25 -20.63 42.23
CA VAL A 54 6.55 -19.21 42.51
C VAL A 54 7.79 -19.11 43.40
N VAL A 55 8.73 -18.23 43.05
CA VAL A 55 9.85 -17.84 43.92
C VAL A 55 9.45 -16.63 44.75
N VAL A 56 9.37 -16.84 46.06
CA VAL A 56 9.24 -15.81 47.09
C VAL A 56 10.65 -15.37 47.52
N VAL A 57 10.89 -14.05 47.57
CA VAL A 57 12.02 -13.48 48.33
C VAL A 57 11.45 -12.43 49.27
N GLU A 58 11.38 -12.78 50.56
CA GLU A 58 11.16 -11.83 51.66
C GLU A 58 12.46 -11.10 52.03
N GLY A 59 12.31 -9.86 52.51
CA GLY A 59 13.38 -8.89 52.60
C GLY A 59 14.27 -8.92 53.84
N THR A 60 15.11 -7.89 53.95
CA THR A 60 15.82 -7.51 55.17
C THR A 60 16.01 -6.00 55.19
N THR A 61 15.51 -5.38 56.25
CA THR A 61 15.78 -4.00 56.68
C THR A 61 17.20 -3.89 57.25
N GLY A 62 17.93 -2.84 56.86
CA GLY A 62 19.25 -2.52 57.40
C GLY A 62 19.61 -1.07 57.15
N SER A 63 19.44 -0.23 58.18
CA SER A 63 19.90 1.16 58.26
C SER A 63 21.42 1.19 58.48
N GLY A 64 22.15 2.05 57.77
CA GLY A 64 23.57 2.27 57.99
C GLY A 64 24.17 3.26 56.99
N ASN A 65 24.25 4.53 57.39
CA ASN A 65 25.05 5.55 56.70
C ASN A 65 26.53 5.15 56.69
N THR A 66 27.16 5.07 55.52
CA THR A 66 28.61 5.25 55.38
C THR A 66 28.88 5.89 54.02
N ALA A 67 29.31 7.14 54.04
CA ALA A 67 29.79 7.85 52.87
C ALA A 67 31.11 7.21 52.41
N VAL A 68 31.09 6.56 51.24
CA VAL A 68 32.28 6.12 50.53
C VAL A 68 32.47 7.05 49.35
N ALA A 69 33.50 7.89 49.41
CA ALA A 69 33.96 8.67 48.28
C ALA A 69 34.55 7.71 47.23
N VAL A 70 33.83 7.50 46.14
CA VAL A 70 34.35 6.78 44.97
C VAL A 70 34.89 7.82 43.99
N ALA A 71 36.20 7.74 43.74
CA ALA A 71 36.91 8.58 42.80
C ALA A 71 36.40 8.33 41.37
N THR A 72 36.01 9.40 40.69
CA THR A 72 35.65 9.42 39.28
C THR A 72 36.89 9.25 38.42
N THR A 73 37.16 8.03 37.94
CA THR A 73 38.00 7.81 36.76
C THR A 73 37.11 7.58 35.56
N ALA A 74 37.10 8.56 34.64
CA ALA A 74 36.40 8.48 33.36
C ALA A 74 36.98 7.34 32.50
N PRO A 75 36.15 6.50 31.85
CA PRO A 75 36.65 5.58 30.84
C PRO A 75 37.01 6.35 29.58
N THR A 76 38.27 6.21 29.15
CA THR A 76 38.74 6.64 27.84
C THR A 76 38.01 5.83 26.77
N ALA A 77 37.06 6.45 26.08
CA ALA A 77 36.43 5.89 24.90
C ALA A 77 37.49 5.78 23.79
N GLY A 78 37.94 4.55 23.52
CA GLY A 78 38.69 4.23 22.31
C GLY A 78 37.72 4.22 21.13
N SER A 79 37.71 5.29 20.34
CA SER A 79 37.00 5.32 19.06
C SER A 79 37.70 4.41 18.06
N THR A 80 37.28 3.14 17.99
CA THR A 80 37.51 2.31 16.80
C THR A 80 36.45 2.65 15.77
N THR A 81 36.76 3.57 14.87
CA THR A 81 35.98 3.84 13.67
C THR A 81 36.08 2.62 12.73
N SER A 82 35.15 1.68 12.89
CA SER A 82 34.87 0.68 11.85
C SER A 82 34.35 1.41 10.63
N SER A 83 35.20 1.49 9.61
CA SER A 83 34.86 2.11 8.32
C SER A 83 34.12 1.05 7.49
N ILE A 84 32.79 1.14 7.41
CA ILE A 84 32.01 0.37 6.44
C ILE A 84 32.22 1.07 5.08
N PRO A 85 32.65 0.36 4.01
CA PRO A 85 32.75 0.97 2.69
C PRO A 85 31.36 1.38 2.22
N ALA A 86 31.18 2.68 1.95
CA ALA A 86 29.98 3.20 1.34
C ALA A 86 29.85 2.62 -0.08
N ALA A 87 28.82 1.79 -0.29
CA ALA A 87 28.43 1.39 -1.62
C ALA A 87 28.03 2.65 -2.39
N THR A 88 28.79 3.00 -3.42
CA THR A 88 28.50 4.15 -4.29
C THR A 88 27.48 3.70 -5.33
N THR A 89 26.26 3.41 -4.89
CA THR A 89 25.15 3.20 -5.83
C THR A 89 24.86 4.56 -6.46
N THR A 90 25.19 4.68 -7.74
CA THR A 90 24.89 5.89 -8.49
C THR A 90 23.39 5.85 -8.75
N LEU A 91 22.60 6.69 -8.05
CA LEU A 91 21.17 6.77 -8.33
C LEU A 91 20.98 7.10 -9.81
N ALA A 92 20.18 6.29 -10.51
CA ALA A 92 19.84 6.51 -11.91
C ALA A 92 19.18 7.89 -12.08
N THR A 93 19.40 8.51 -13.24
CA THR A 93 18.81 9.81 -13.57
C THR A 93 17.30 9.66 -13.71
N VAL A 94 16.53 10.50 -13.03
CA VAL A 94 15.05 10.49 -13.10
C VAL A 94 14.61 10.85 -14.52
N PRO A 95 13.80 10.01 -15.19
CA PRO A 95 13.24 10.34 -16.51
C PRO A 95 12.41 11.63 -16.46
N ASP A 96 12.44 12.44 -17.53
CA ASP A 96 11.60 13.65 -17.64
C ASP A 96 10.09 13.31 -17.79
N THR A 97 9.77 12.05 -18.08
CA THR A 97 8.41 11.52 -18.30
C THR A 97 8.30 10.09 -17.76
N GLY A 98 7.14 9.73 -17.21
CA GLY A 98 6.87 8.38 -16.68
C GLY A 98 7.15 8.25 -15.18
N VAL A 99 6.88 7.06 -14.64
CA VAL A 99 7.13 6.75 -13.21
C VAL A 99 8.62 6.46 -12.98
N PRO A 100 9.31 7.24 -12.13
CA PRO A 100 10.70 6.95 -11.77
C PRO A 100 10.84 5.55 -11.15
N GLY A 101 11.88 4.81 -11.50
CA GLY A 101 12.20 3.51 -10.89
C GLY A 101 11.54 2.28 -11.53
N LEU A 102 10.66 2.43 -12.54
CA LEU A 102 10.13 1.28 -13.30
C LEU A 102 11.21 0.45 -14.01
N ASP A 103 12.35 1.06 -14.33
CA ASP A 103 13.53 0.45 -14.94
C ASP A 103 14.65 0.17 -13.92
N SER A 104 14.37 0.27 -12.61
CA SER A 104 15.36 0.06 -11.57
C SER A 104 15.98 -1.34 -11.66
N GLU A 105 17.32 -1.40 -11.58
CA GLU A 105 18.04 -2.67 -11.49
C GLU A 105 17.87 -3.36 -10.12
N LEU A 106 17.32 -2.66 -9.12
CA LEU A 106 16.99 -3.21 -7.80
C LEU A 106 15.57 -3.79 -7.83
N PRO A 107 15.37 -5.12 -7.73
CA PRO A 107 14.05 -5.73 -7.90
C PRO A 107 12.99 -5.20 -6.92
N PHE A 108 13.39 -4.95 -5.67
CA PHE A 108 12.48 -4.34 -4.68
C PHE A 108 12.04 -2.94 -5.09
N CYS A 109 12.96 -2.08 -5.54
CA CYS A 109 12.64 -0.72 -5.97
C CYS A 109 11.76 -0.73 -7.23
N GLN A 110 12.06 -1.59 -8.21
CA GLN A 110 11.21 -1.73 -9.40
C GLN A 110 9.78 -2.16 -9.03
N ALA A 111 9.65 -3.14 -8.14
CA ALA A 111 8.35 -3.61 -7.66
C ALA A 111 7.62 -2.51 -6.89
N TRP A 112 8.33 -1.76 -6.04
CA TRP A 112 7.79 -0.59 -5.34
C TRP A 112 7.28 0.48 -6.30
N SER A 113 8.10 0.91 -7.26
CA SER A 113 7.71 1.93 -8.24
C SER A 113 6.54 1.48 -9.10
N THR A 114 6.47 0.20 -9.45
CA THR A 114 5.31 -0.37 -10.16
C THR A 114 4.04 -0.27 -9.33
N PHE A 115 4.11 -0.67 -8.06
CA PHE A 115 2.99 -0.58 -7.12
C PHE A 115 2.57 0.90 -6.91
N ALA A 116 3.52 1.75 -6.54
CA ALA A 116 3.29 3.14 -6.19
C ALA A 116 2.75 3.94 -7.37
N GLY A 117 3.36 3.79 -8.55
CA GLY A 117 2.90 4.43 -9.79
C GLY A 117 1.51 3.96 -10.19
N SER A 118 1.26 2.66 -10.16
CA SER A 118 -0.08 2.12 -10.48
C SER A 118 -1.14 2.63 -9.51
N PHE A 119 -0.86 2.65 -8.21
CA PHE A 119 -1.81 3.11 -7.20
C PHE A 119 -2.14 4.60 -7.37
N GLN A 120 -1.13 5.45 -7.59
CA GLN A 120 -1.33 6.89 -7.84
C GLN A 120 -2.14 7.15 -9.10
N ALA A 121 -1.77 6.51 -10.21
CA ALA A 121 -2.47 6.63 -11.49
C ALA A 121 -3.95 6.21 -11.36
N LEU A 122 -4.21 5.10 -10.69
CA LEU A 122 -5.58 4.63 -10.47
C LEU A 122 -6.37 5.50 -9.49
N ALA A 123 -5.73 6.01 -8.43
CA ALA A 123 -6.37 6.92 -7.51
C ALA A 123 -6.80 8.21 -8.24
N LEU A 124 -5.93 8.77 -9.08
CA LEU A 124 -6.23 9.92 -9.91
C LEU A 124 -7.34 9.61 -10.93
N ALA A 125 -7.18 8.58 -11.75
CA ALA A 125 -8.17 8.19 -12.76
C ALA A 125 -9.54 7.96 -12.13
N SER A 126 -9.59 7.24 -11.00
CA SER A 126 -10.85 6.98 -10.29
C SER A 126 -11.48 8.22 -9.64
N GLY A 127 -10.69 9.23 -9.30
CA GLY A 127 -11.17 10.50 -8.73
C GLY A 127 -11.74 11.45 -9.78
N PHE A 128 -11.29 11.35 -11.03
CA PHE A 128 -11.69 12.24 -12.13
C PHE A 128 -12.59 11.58 -13.17
N ALA A 129 -12.76 10.26 -13.14
CA ALA A 129 -13.58 9.54 -14.09
C ALA A 129 -15.04 10.05 -14.09
N ALA A 130 -15.51 10.44 -15.28
CA ALA A 130 -16.91 10.78 -15.51
C ALA A 130 -17.79 9.53 -15.60
N ASP A 131 -17.21 8.41 -16.06
CA ASP A 131 -17.85 7.09 -16.15
C ASP A 131 -17.17 6.10 -15.17
N PRO A 132 -17.91 5.55 -14.17
CA PRO A 132 -17.39 4.52 -13.28
C PRO A 132 -16.82 3.30 -14.01
N THR A 133 -17.33 3.00 -15.20
CA THR A 133 -16.89 1.88 -16.04
C THR A 133 -15.47 2.10 -16.55
N GLU A 134 -15.12 3.33 -16.95
CA GLU A 134 -13.77 3.68 -17.43
C GLU A 134 -12.74 3.55 -16.30
N ALA A 135 -13.06 4.07 -15.11
CA ALA A 135 -12.21 3.88 -13.92
C ALA A 135 -12.03 2.39 -13.60
N ARG A 136 -13.12 1.61 -13.70
CA ARG A 136 -13.09 0.17 -13.43
C ARG A 136 -12.24 -0.58 -14.46
N ARG A 137 -12.31 -0.18 -15.73
CA ARG A 137 -11.51 -0.73 -16.82
C ARG A 137 -10.02 -0.49 -16.59
N ALA A 138 -9.62 0.72 -16.20
CA ALA A 138 -8.23 1.03 -15.85
C ALA A 138 -7.74 0.16 -14.68
N GLU A 139 -8.56 0.01 -13.63
CA GLU A 139 -8.23 -0.82 -12.48
C GLU A 139 -8.05 -2.30 -12.86
N LEU A 140 -8.96 -2.86 -13.67
CA LEU A 140 -8.85 -4.23 -14.17
C LEU A 140 -7.58 -4.40 -15.00
N ALA A 141 -7.28 -3.47 -15.91
CA ALA A 141 -6.07 -3.53 -16.73
C ALA A 141 -4.77 -3.44 -15.92
N ALA A 142 -4.77 -2.66 -14.82
CA ALA A 142 -3.63 -2.55 -13.92
C ALA A 142 -3.41 -3.77 -13.02
N SER A 143 -4.47 -4.53 -12.74
CA SER A 143 -4.48 -5.56 -11.69
C SER A 143 -3.44 -6.68 -11.87
N PRO A 144 -3.16 -7.19 -13.09
CA PRO A 144 -2.10 -8.18 -13.28
C PRO A 144 -0.71 -7.65 -12.89
N ALA A 145 -0.39 -6.42 -13.29
CA ALA A 145 0.89 -5.77 -12.96
C ALA A 145 0.99 -5.45 -11.47
N LEU A 146 -0.08 -4.92 -10.87
CA LEU A 146 -0.17 -4.68 -9.43
C LEU A 146 0.05 -5.96 -8.62
N LEU A 147 -0.61 -7.06 -8.98
CA LEU A 147 -0.48 -8.32 -8.26
C LEU A 147 0.95 -8.89 -8.36
N ALA A 148 1.56 -8.79 -9.54
CA ALA A 148 2.96 -9.17 -9.74
C ALA A 148 3.90 -8.32 -8.88
N ALA A 149 3.72 -7.00 -8.87
CA ALA A 149 4.52 -6.06 -8.08
C ALA A 149 4.38 -6.31 -6.57
N LEU A 150 3.16 -6.45 -6.07
CA LEU A 150 2.89 -6.74 -4.66
C LEU A 150 3.52 -8.07 -4.23
N THR A 151 3.49 -9.09 -5.09
CA THR A 151 4.17 -10.37 -4.85
C THR A 151 5.69 -10.21 -4.84
N ALA A 152 6.24 -9.42 -5.77
CA ALA A 152 7.67 -9.15 -5.82
C ALA A 152 8.16 -8.33 -4.62
N ILE A 153 7.38 -7.38 -4.10
CA ILE A 153 7.71 -6.63 -2.88
C ILE A 153 7.97 -7.58 -1.70
N ASP A 154 7.10 -8.57 -1.49
CA ASP A 154 7.30 -9.57 -0.44
C ASP A 154 8.53 -10.44 -0.72
N GLN A 155 8.64 -11.00 -1.94
CA GLN A 155 9.73 -11.91 -2.29
C GLN A 155 11.12 -11.27 -2.30
N GLN A 156 11.20 -9.96 -2.58
CA GLN A 156 12.45 -9.22 -2.72
C GLN A 156 12.69 -8.25 -1.56
N LEU A 157 11.89 -8.33 -0.49
CA LEU A 157 12.06 -7.48 0.68
C LEU A 157 13.47 -7.66 1.27
N PRO A 158 14.28 -6.60 1.37
CA PRO A 158 15.61 -6.64 1.99
C PRO A 158 15.54 -7.21 3.41
N ALA A 159 16.55 -8.01 3.78
CA ALA A 159 16.58 -8.69 5.08
C ALA A 159 16.59 -7.70 6.26
N GLU A 160 17.15 -6.49 6.10
CA GLU A 160 17.07 -5.45 7.12
C GLU A 160 15.65 -4.96 7.42
N LEU A 161 14.69 -5.19 6.51
CA LEU A 161 13.29 -4.80 6.63
C LEU A 161 12.39 -5.93 7.14
N ASP A 162 12.93 -7.11 7.45
CA ASP A 162 12.14 -8.27 7.87
C ASP A 162 11.28 -8.01 9.10
N ALA A 163 11.72 -7.12 10.00
CA ALA A 163 10.96 -6.72 11.18
C ALA A 163 9.63 -6.01 10.84
N GLU A 164 9.53 -5.39 9.67
CA GLU A 164 8.32 -4.69 9.19
C GLU A 164 7.54 -5.50 8.16
N ARG A 165 8.03 -6.68 7.76
CA ARG A 165 7.44 -7.49 6.68
C ARG A 165 5.93 -7.67 6.81
N SER A 166 5.44 -8.13 7.96
CA SER A 166 4.01 -8.38 8.15
C SER A 166 3.20 -7.09 8.09
N VAL A 167 3.70 -6.03 8.72
CA VAL A 167 3.03 -4.72 8.74
C VAL A 167 2.95 -4.13 7.33
N LEU A 168 3.99 -4.30 6.53
CA LEU A 168 4.03 -3.83 5.15
C LEU A 168 3.15 -4.71 4.24
N VAL A 169 3.39 -6.01 4.21
CA VAL A 169 2.83 -6.93 3.22
C VAL A 169 1.36 -7.25 3.52
N ASP A 170 1.02 -7.46 4.78
CA ASP A 170 -0.31 -7.93 5.19
C ASP A 170 -1.24 -6.77 5.55
N ASP A 171 -0.75 -5.81 6.35
CA ASP A 171 -1.59 -4.72 6.85
C ASP A 171 -1.68 -3.56 5.83
N ALA A 172 -0.54 -3.02 5.39
CA ALA A 172 -0.52 -1.88 4.47
C ALA A 172 -0.89 -2.28 3.02
N LEU A 173 -0.25 -3.31 2.48
CA LEU A 173 -0.41 -3.71 1.08
C LEU A 173 -1.49 -4.78 0.85
N GLY A 174 -1.88 -5.51 1.90
CA GLY A 174 -2.82 -6.61 1.82
C GLY A 174 -4.21 -6.25 1.28
N PRO A 175 -4.82 -5.11 1.66
CA PRO A 175 -6.12 -4.71 1.10
C PRO A 175 -6.10 -4.55 -0.42
N LEU A 176 -5.10 -3.84 -0.96
CA LEU A 176 -4.96 -3.68 -2.41
C LEU A 176 -4.63 -5.00 -3.10
N ARG A 177 -3.78 -5.85 -2.49
CA ARG A 177 -3.48 -7.20 -3.00
C ARG A 177 -4.75 -8.01 -3.20
N ARG A 178 -5.59 -8.12 -2.17
CA ARG A 178 -6.87 -8.86 -2.24
C ARG A 178 -7.81 -8.28 -3.30
N ARG A 179 -7.77 -6.96 -3.52
CA ARG A 179 -8.56 -6.29 -4.57
C ARG A 179 -8.04 -6.64 -5.97
N ALA A 180 -6.73 -6.57 -6.19
CA ALA A 180 -6.10 -6.98 -7.44
C ALA A 180 -6.33 -8.47 -7.75
N GLU A 181 -6.28 -9.36 -6.75
CA GLU A 181 -6.60 -10.79 -6.90
C GLU A 181 -8.03 -11.02 -7.41
N ARG A 182 -9.03 -10.34 -6.83
CA ARG A 182 -10.42 -10.43 -7.30
C ARG A 182 -10.58 -9.92 -8.73
N ASN A 183 -9.87 -8.85 -9.09
CA ASN A 183 -9.90 -8.31 -10.45
C ASN A 183 -9.27 -9.28 -11.46
N VAL A 184 -8.14 -9.90 -11.12
CA VAL A 184 -7.51 -10.94 -11.94
C VAL A 184 -8.45 -12.14 -12.11
N GLU A 185 -9.15 -12.55 -11.06
CA GLU A 185 -10.16 -13.61 -11.16
C GLU A 185 -11.34 -13.22 -12.06
N ALA A 186 -11.82 -11.97 -12.00
CA ALA A 186 -12.86 -11.47 -12.88
C ALA A 186 -12.41 -11.48 -14.36
N LEU A 187 -11.17 -11.09 -14.64
CA LEU A 187 -10.59 -11.19 -15.99
C LEU A 187 -10.53 -12.63 -16.48
N ARG A 188 -10.12 -13.58 -15.63
CA ARG A 188 -10.14 -15.01 -15.98
C ARG A 188 -11.55 -15.52 -16.24
N ALA A 189 -12.52 -15.10 -15.43
CA ALA A 189 -13.93 -15.44 -15.63
C ALA A 189 -14.49 -14.89 -16.94
N ALA A 190 -14.00 -13.74 -17.40
CA ALA A 190 -14.30 -13.17 -18.72
C ALA A 190 -13.54 -13.85 -19.89
N GLY A 191 -12.69 -14.83 -19.60
CA GLY A 191 -11.98 -15.64 -20.60
C GLY A 191 -10.54 -15.23 -20.87
N LEU A 192 -9.98 -14.32 -20.07
CA LEU A 192 -8.56 -13.94 -20.20
C LEU A 192 -7.66 -15.08 -19.73
N THR A 193 -6.72 -15.50 -20.59
CA THR A 193 -5.72 -16.53 -20.25
C THR A 193 -4.56 -15.94 -19.45
N ASP A 194 -3.69 -16.77 -18.87
CA ASP A 194 -2.49 -16.27 -18.17
C ASP A 194 -1.56 -15.47 -19.09
N ALA A 195 -1.37 -15.90 -20.34
CA ALA A 195 -0.63 -15.12 -21.33
C ALA A 195 -1.33 -13.78 -21.68
N GLY A 196 -2.67 -13.75 -21.62
CA GLY A 196 -3.46 -12.53 -21.74
C GLY A 196 -3.26 -11.59 -20.56
N LEU A 197 -3.25 -12.11 -19.32
CA LEU A 197 -2.96 -11.35 -18.10
C LEU A 197 -1.56 -10.74 -18.16
N GLU A 198 -0.55 -11.49 -18.59
CA GLU A 198 0.81 -11.00 -18.80
C GLU A 198 0.84 -9.86 -19.83
N THR A 199 0.11 -10.00 -20.94
CA THR A 199 0.03 -8.98 -21.99
C THR A 199 -0.65 -7.70 -21.49
N VAL A 200 -1.77 -7.84 -20.77
CA VAL A 200 -2.50 -6.71 -20.18
C VAL A 200 -1.65 -5.99 -19.14
N GLY A 201 -0.98 -6.73 -18.25
CA GLY A 201 -0.06 -6.17 -17.27
C GLY A 201 1.10 -5.42 -17.92
N ALA A 202 1.72 -6.00 -18.96
CA ALA A 202 2.79 -5.33 -19.70
C ALA A 202 2.32 -4.04 -20.38
N ALA A 203 1.12 -4.05 -20.97
CA ALA A 203 0.55 -2.86 -21.59
C ALA A 203 0.24 -1.75 -20.57
N TRP A 204 -0.16 -2.12 -19.35
CA TRP A 204 -0.31 -1.16 -18.25
C TRP A 204 1.03 -0.51 -17.85
N LEU A 205 2.10 -1.29 -17.75
CA LEU A 205 3.43 -0.75 -17.45
C LEU A 205 3.94 0.19 -18.56
N ASP A 206 3.68 -0.14 -19.82
CA ASP A 206 3.99 0.73 -20.96
C ASP A 206 3.22 2.06 -20.89
N ALA A 207 1.94 2.02 -20.51
CA ALA A 207 1.14 3.21 -20.27
C ALA A 207 1.70 4.08 -19.14
N LEU A 208 2.10 3.50 -18.00
CA LEU A 208 2.74 4.23 -16.90
C LEU A 208 4.08 4.86 -17.32
N ALA A 209 4.89 4.14 -18.09
CA ALA A 209 6.17 4.63 -18.57
C ALA A 209 6.01 5.79 -19.58
N THR A 210 4.96 5.77 -20.39
CA THR A 210 4.73 6.76 -21.45
C THR A 210 3.96 7.98 -20.96
N THR A 211 2.86 7.75 -20.24
CA THR A 211 1.91 8.78 -19.82
C THR A 211 2.24 9.34 -18.43
N GLY A 212 2.80 8.52 -17.53
CA GLY A 212 3.02 8.88 -16.13
C GLY A 212 1.78 8.69 -15.26
N VAL A 213 1.78 9.32 -14.08
CA VAL A 213 0.71 9.16 -13.06
C VAL A 213 -0.24 10.35 -12.97
N ASP A 214 0.08 11.43 -13.69
CA ASP A 214 -0.64 12.71 -13.60
C ASP A 214 -1.76 12.85 -14.64
N ASP A 215 -1.99 11.82 -15.46
CA ASP A 215 -3.06 11.80 -16.45
C ASP A 215 -4.28 11.02 -15.91
N PRO A 216 -5.43 11.68 -15.70
CA PRO A 216 -6.64 11.01 -15.24
C PRO A 216 -7.23 10.04 -16.28
N ASP A 217 -6.85 10.18 -17.56
CA ASP A 217 -7.37 9.37 -18.67
C ASP A 217 -6.39 8.24 -19.06
N ILE A 218 -5.47 7.86 -18.16
CA ILE A 218 -4.51 6.78 -18.41
C ILE A 218 -5.22 5.47 -18.79
N ALA A 219 -4.88 4.97 -19.97
CA ALA A 219 -5.40 3.70 -20.49
C ALA A 219 -4.31 2.97 -21.28
N PRO A 220 -4.12 1.66 -21.07
CA PRO A 220 -3.19 0.88 -21.86
C PRO A 220 -3.71 0.65 -23.28
N THR A 221 -2.81 0.63 -24.25
CA THR A 221 -3.14 0.21 -25.61
C THR A 221 -3.17 -1.32 -25.68
N LEU A 222 -4.35 -1.90 -25.82
CA LEU A 222 -4.55 -3.34 -25.88
C LEU A 222 -4.89 -3.83 -27.30
N PRO A 223 -4.49 -5.07 -27.67
CA PRO A 223 -5.08 -5.76 -28.81
C PRO A 223 -6.60 -5.86 -28.66
N ALA A 224 -7.36 -5.62 -29.72
CA ALA A 224 -8.82 -5.54 -29.68
C ALA A 224 -9.50 -6.70 -28.94
N VAL A 225 -9.02 -7.93 -29.12
CA VAL A 225 -9.57 -9.11 -28.42
C VAL A 225 -9.40 -9.04 -26.90
N LEU A 226 -8.24 -8.56 -26.42
CA LEU A 226 -8.02 -8.39 -24.98
C LEU A 226 -8.79 -7.18 -24.45
N ASP A 227 -8.88 -6.14 -25.28
CA ASP A 227 -9.60 -4.91 -24.97
C ASP A 227 -11.09 -5.18 -24.73
N ASP A 228 -11.73 -5.96 -25.61
CA ASP A 228 -13.13 -6.38 -25.49
C ASP A 228 -13.35 -7.20 -24.21
N ILE A 229 -12.44 -8.14 -23.88
CA ILE A 229 -12.53 -8.95 -22.65
C ILE A 229 -12.43 -8.07 -21.39
N VAL A 230 -11.50 -7.11 -21.38
CA VAL A 230 -11.33 -6.19 -20.23
C VAL A 230 -12.56 -5.27 -20.11
N ALA A 231 -13.12 -4.80 -21.22
CA ALA A 231 -14.35 -4.01 -21.23
C ALA A 231 -15.55 -4.81 -20.69
N ASP A 232 -15.76 -6.04 -21.17
CA ASP A 232 -16.84 -6.93 -20.69
C ASP A 232 -16.71 -7.20 -19.19
N ALA A 233 -15.48 -7.45 -18.69
CA ALA A 233 -15.23 -7.62 -17.27
C ALA A 233 -15.51 -6.34 -16.46
N ALA A 234 -15.20 -5.16 -17.03
CA ALA A 234 -15.46 -3.88 -16.40
C ALA A 234 -16.96 -3.60 -16.29
N ASP A 235 -17.74 -3.89 -17.33
CA ASP A 235 -19.19 -3.73 -17.34
C ASP A 235 -19.88 -4.58 -16.26
N VAL A 236 -19.41 -5.82 -16.06
CA VAL A 236 -19.93 -6.70 -15.01
C VAL A 236 -19.56 -6.20 -13.62
N ALA A 237 -18.33 -5.73 -13.43
CA ALA A 237 -17.83 -5.32 -12.13
C ALA A 237 -18.14 -3.86 -11.78
N ALA A 238 -18.67 -3.07 -12.71
CA ALA A 238 -19.01 -1.67 -12.52
C ALA A 238 -20.09 -1.55 -11.43
N GLY A 239 -19.78 -0.83 -10.36
CA GLY A 239 -20.68 -0.61 -9.22
C GLY A 239 -20.63 -1.66 -8.11
N GLU A 240 -19.83 -2.73 -8.25
CA GLU A 240 -19.64 -3.72 -7.17
C GLU A 240 -18.67 -3.24 -6.09
N VAL A 241 -17.70 -2.42 -6.47
CA VAL A 241 -16.63 -1.93 -5.59
C VAL A 241 -16.50 -0.41 -5.71
N PRO A 242 -16.38 0.34 -4.60
CA PRO A 242 -16.13 1.77 -4.66
C PRO A 242 -14.85 2.09 -5.49
N PRO A 243 -14.82 3.23 -6.19
CA PRO A 243 -13.60 3.75 -6.82
C PRO A 243 -12.43 3.78 -5.82
N ILE A 244 -11.19 3.59 -6.26
CA ILE A 244 -10.01 3.52 -5.37
C ILE A 244 -9.92 4.75 -4.46
N SER A 245 -10.13 5.94 -5.01
CA SER A 245 -10.13 7.21 -4.24
C SER A 245 -11.23 7.33 -3.17
N GLN A 246 -12.22 6.44 -3.19
CA GLN A 246 -13.39 6.47 -2.31
C GLN A 246 -13.56 5.16 -1.51
N ASP A 247 -12.64 4.20 -1.63
CA ASP A 247 -12.74 2.92 -0.95
C ASP A 247 -12.09 2.99 0.44
N PRO A 248 -12.88 3.01 1.53
CA PRO A 248 -12.34 3.09 2.89
C PRO A 248 -11.55 1.83 3.27
N SER A 249 -11.72 0.70 2.57
CA SER A 249 -10.95 -0.51 2.84
C SER A 249 -9.50 -0.42 2.34
N LEU A 250 -9.18 0.56 1.49
CA LEU A 250 -7.83 0.84 1.03
C LEU A 250 -7.09 1.87 1.88
N VAL A 251 -7.76 2.48 2.86
CA VAL A 251 -7.13 3.39 3.82
C VAL A 251 -6.43 2.58 4.89
N THR A 252 -5.10 2.70 4.96
CA THR A 252 -4.26 2.01 5.93
C THR A 252 -3.49 3.02 6.78
N ASP A 253 -3.59 2.92 8.10
CA ASP A 253 -2.88 3.77 9.07
C ASP A 253 -1.75 2.98 9.76
N THR A 254 -0.93 2.33 8.93
CA THR A 254 0.13 1.44 9.38
C THR A 254 1.47 2.06 9.04
N ALA A 255 2.32 2.26 10.04
CA ALA A 255 3.67 2.81 9.86
C ALA A 255 4.70 1.70 9.61
N PHE A 256 5.59 1.94 8.64
CA PHE A 256 6.74 1.09 8.31
C PHE A 256 8.00 1.96 8.10
N PRO A 257 8.45 2.68 9.15
CA PRO A 257 9.47 3.74 9.04
C PRO A 257 10.84 3.24 8.54
N ALA A 258 11.22 1.99 8.81
CA ALA A 258 12.46 1.44 8.27
C ALA A 258 12.37 1.23 6.76
N THR A 259 11.23 0.76 6.28
CA THR A 259 10.92 0.61 4.86
C THR A 259 10.89 1.97 4.17
N GLU A 260 10.23 2.98 4.75
CA GLU A 260 10.23 4.35 4.23
C GLU A 260 11.65 4.92 4.12
N ALA A 261 12.46 4.78 5.18
CA ALA A 261 13.86 5.22 5.17
C ALA A 261 14.69 4.48 4.11
N TYR A 262 14.45 3.18 3.91
CA TYR A 262 15.10 2.40 2.87
C TYR A 262 14.74 2.89 1.47
N LEU A 263 13.46 3.15 1.20
CA LEU A 263 12.99 3.64 -0.09
C LEU A 263 13.61 4.98 -0.44
N VAL A 264 13.66 5.92 0.51
CA VAL A 264 14.31 7.23 0.35
C VAL A 264 15.81 7.08 0.03
N ALA A 265 16.48 6.15 0.72
CA ALA A 265 17.93 5.99 0.58
C ALA A 265 18.35 5.21 -0.68
N ASN A 266 17.52 4.29 -1.17
CA ASN A 266 17.93 3.29 -2.16
C ASN A 266 17.14 3.34 -3.47
N CYS A 267 15.90 3.83 -3.46
CA CYS A 267 15.03 3.76 -4.64
C CYS A 267 15.01 5.10 -5.43
N PRO A 268 14.99 5.05 -6.78
CA PRO A 268 15.02 6.26 -7.61
C PRO A 268 13.84 7.22 -7.39
N ASP A 269 12.68 6.67 -7.03
CA ASP A 269 11.46 7.42 -6.70
C ASP A 269 11.43 7.93 -5.25
N GLN A 270 12.46 7.63 -4.45
CA GLN A 270 12.59 8.01 -3.05
C GLN A 270 11.40 7.55 -2.17
N GLY A 271 10.66 6.53 -2.59
CA GLY A 271 9.45 6.11 -1.88
C GLY A 271 8.26 7.06 -2.04
N THR A 272 8.27 7.95 -3.05
CA THR A 272 7.20 8.93 -3.25
C THR A 272 5.92 8.23 -3.69
N LEU A 273 5.08 7.90 -2.71
CA LEU A 273 3.63 7.87 -2.88
C LEU A 273 3.14 9.31 -2.72
N ALA A 274 2.79 9.98 -3.82
CA ALA A 274 2.15 11.29 -3.74
C ALA A 274 0.87 11.15 -2.90
N GLY A 275 0.92 11.51 -1.62
CA GLY A 275 -0.15 11.27 -0.64
C GLY A 275 0.28 10.92 0.78
N ASN A 276 1.50 10.42 1.00
CA ASN A 276 2.03 10.14 2.36
C ASN A 276 2.89 11.28 2.94
N ASP A 277 3.01 12.41 2.25
CA ASP A 277 3.66 13.60 2.81
C ASP A 277 2.83 14.09 4.00
N ILE A 278 3.37 13.93 5.21
CA ILE A 278 2.86 14.64 6.39
C ILE A 278 3.05 16.13 6.11
N ILE A 279 1.96 16.85 5.84
CA ILE A 279 1.98 18.31 5.85
C ILE A 279 1.98 18.72 7.33
N ASP A 280 3.16 18.94 7.87
CA ASP A 280 3.31 19.65 9.14
C ASP A 280 2.70 21.06 8.96
N GLY A 281 1.59 21.31 9.65
CA GLY A 281 0.90 22.60 9.70
C GLY A 281 1.58 23.62 10.61
#